data_AF-A0A7S9C9Z4-F1
#
_entry.id   AF-A0A7S9C9Z4-F1
#
_cell.length_a   1.000
_cell.length_b   1.000
_cell.length_c   1.000
_cell.angle_alpha   90.00
_cell.angle_beta   90.00
_cell.angle_gamma   90.00
#
_symmetry.space_group_name_H-M   'P 1'
#
loop_
_entity.id
_entity.type
_entity.pdbx_description
1 polymer ?
#
loop_
_entity_poly.entity_id
_entity_poly.type
_entity_poly.pdbx_seq_one_letter_code
_entity_poly.pdbx_strand_id
1 'polypeptide(L)' 'MHTAQTSDGPLPALSAFEIRFDSLFHAGQALAFPCDAKGHVDLDTLPERARNNYLFARAMVGRDFLAPRVHGA' A
#
# COMPACT_ATOMS: atom_id res chain seq x y z
N MET A 1 -37.65 10.83 -0.42
CA MET A 1 -36.97 11.86 -1.24
C MET A 1 -35.86 12.45 -0.39
N HIS A 2 -34.61 12.04 -0.59
CA HIS A 2 -33.42 12.72 -0.03
C HIS A 2 -32.29 12.60 -1.05
N THR A 3 -31.52 13.68 -1.11
CA THR A 3 -30.88 14.29 -2.27
C THR A 3 -29.49 13.75 -2.59
N ALA A 4 -29.10 13.98 -3.85
CA ALA A 4 -27.82 13.72 -4.46
C ALA A 4 -26.60 14.23 -3.67
N GLN A 5 -25.46 13.56 -3.83
CA GLN A 5 -24.16 14.21 -3.69
C GLN A 5 -23.15 13.59 -4.66
N THR A 6 -23.08 14.18 -5.86
CA THR A 6 -21.91 14.19 -6.72
C THR A 6 -20.86 15.08 -6.08
N SER A 7 -19.78 14.48 -5.58
CA SER A 7 -18.56 15.19 -5.21
C SER A 7 -17.48 14.76 -6.18
N ASP A 8 -17.47 15.40 -7.35
CA ASP A 8 -16.35 15.39 -8.29
C ASP A 8 -15.31 16.41 -7.78
N GLY A 9 -14.60 16.02 -6.72
CA GLY A 9 -13.34 16.67 -6.34
C GLY A 9 -12.20 16.02 -7.12
N PRO A 10 -11.09 16.73 -7.40
CA PRO A 10 -9.96 16.11 -8.07
C PRO A 10 -9.55 14.88 -7.26
N LEU A 11 -9.70 13.70 -7.87
CA LEU A 11 -9.29 12.45 -7.26
C LEU A 11 -7.87 12.66 -6.74
N PRO A 12 -7.59 12.43 -5.42
CA PRO A 12 -6.24 12.57 -4.92
C PRO A 12 -5.34 11.75 -5.83
N ALA A 13 -4.28 12.37 -6.37
CA ALA A 13 -3.35 11.71 -7.27
C ALA A 13 -3.01 10.35 -6.67
N LEU A 14 -3.62 9.30 -7.24
CA LEU A 14 -3.53 7.94 -6.74
C LEU A 14 -2.05 7.64 -6.66
N SER A 15 -1.59 7.34 -5.45
CA SER A 15 -0.19 7.28 -5.06
C SER A 15 0.66 6.78 -6.22
N ALA A 16 1.41 7.71 -6.84
CA ALA A 16 2.20 7.41 -8.04
C ALA A 16 3.26 6.34 -7.76
N PHE A 17 3.45 6.02 -6.47
CA PHE A 17 4.34 5.00 -5.97
C PHE A 17 3.62 4.06 -5.01
N GLU A 18 4.02 2.80 -5.07
CA GLU A 18 3.67 1.77 -4.10
C GLU A 18 4.93 1.11 -3.57
N ILE A 19 4.86 0.63 -2.33
CA ILE A 19 5.88 -0.26 -1.78
C ILE A 19 5.34 -1.69 -1.86
N ARG A 20 6.09 -2.60 -2.51
CA ARG A 20 5.75 -4.02 -2.60
C ARG A 20 6.64 -4.87 -1.69
N PHE A 21 5.98 -5.78 -0.99
CA PHE A 21 6.56 -6.90 -0.28
C PHE A 21 6.23 -8.17 -1.05
N ASP A 22 7.09 -8.57 -1.99
CA ASP A 22 6.91 -9.81 -2.75
C ASP A 22 7.19 -11.04 -1.88
N SER A 23 6.37 -12.08 -2.01
CA SER A 23 6.54 -13.33 -1.26
C SER A 23 7.79 -14.09 -1.71
N LEU A 24 8.51 -14.66 -0.75
CA LEU A 24 9.66 -15.53 -1.01
C LEU A 24 9.27 -16.91 -1.56
N PHE A 25 8.07 -17.39 -1.23
CA PHE A 25 7.65 -18.77 -1.52
C PHE A 25 6.62 -18.85 -2.65
N HIS A 26 5.85 -17.78 -2.86
CA HIS A 26 4.75 -17.77 -3.83
C HIS A 26 4.96 -16.66 -4.86
N ALA A 27 5.62 -17.01 -5.97
CA ALA A 27 5.83 -16.09 -7.08
C ALA A 27 4.50 -15.47 -7.53
N GLY A 28 4.49 -14.14 -7.65
CA GLY A 28 3.31 -13.36 -8.04
C GLY A 28 2.40 -12.94 -6.88
N GLN A 29 2.63 -13.42 -5.65
CA GLN A 29 1.94 -12.89 -4.47
C GLN A 29 2.77 -11.78 -3.80
N ALA A 30 2.12 -10.67 -3.48
CA ALA A 30 2.73 -9.57 -2.76
C ALA A 30 1.70 -8.80 -1.95
N LEU A 31 2.18 -8.09 -0.93
CA LEU A 31 1.44 -7.01 -0.29
C LEU A 31 1.97 -5.68 -0.80
N ALA A 32 1.08 -4.85 -1.35
CA ALA A 32 1.40 -3.54 -1.88
C ALA A 32 0.68 -2.45 -1.07
N PHE A 33 1.37 -1.35 -0.79
CA PHE A 33 0.83 -0.23 -0.04
C PHE A 33 1.19 1.10 -0.71
N PRO A 34 0.29 2.09 -0.70
CA PRO A 34 0.59 3.42 -1.21
C PRO A 34 1.76 4.04 -0.44
N CYS A 35 2.69 4.67 -1.15
CA CYS A 35 3.82 5.35 -0.54
C CYS A 35 4.19 6.63 -1.32
N ASP A 36 5.11 7.41 -0.76
CA ASP A 36 5.80 8.48 -1.47
C ASP A 36 6.95 7.94 -2.35
N ALA A 37 7.58 8.81 -3.15
CA ALA A 37 8.72 8.44 -4.00
C ALA A 37 9.95 7.90 -3.24
N LYS A 38 10.00 8.07 -1.91
CA LYS A 38 11.07 7.54 -1.04
C LYS A 38 10.68 6.22 -0.38
N GLY A 39 9.46 5.73 -0.60
CA GLY A 39 8.94 4.50 0.00
C GLY A 39 8.35 4.69 1.39
N HIS A 40 8.07 5.92 1.83
CA HIS A 40 7.37 6.14 3.08
C HIS A 40 5.88 5.88 2.92
N VAL A 41 5.38 4.99 3.77
CA VAL A 41 3.94 4.69 3.88
C VAL A 41 3.37 5.54 5.00
N ASP A 42 2.34 6.32 4.69
CA ASP A 42 1.56 7.05 5.68
C ASP A 42 0.56 6.10 6.35
N LEU A 43 0.91 5.59 7.54
CA LEU A 43 0.11 4.61 8.28
C LEU A 43 -1.20 5.18 8.85
N ASP A 44 -1.29 6.50 9.02
CA ASP A 44 -2.45 7.15 9.58
C ASP A 44 -3.57 7.28 8.53
N THR A 45 -3.19 7.32 7.25
CA THR A 45 -4.13 7.28 6.11
C THR A 45 -4.59 5.87 5.75
N LEU A 46 -3.91 4.83 6.23
CA LEU A 46 -4.28 3.46 5.91
C LEU A 46 -5.49 2.98 6.73
N PRO A 47 -6.44 2.28 6.09
CA PRO A 47 -7.44 1.49 6.82
C PRO A 47 -6.76 0.49 7.76
N GLU A 48 -7.39 0.18 8.90
CA GLU A 48 -6.81 -0.67 9.95
C GLU A 48 -6.26 -2.00 9.41
N ARG A 49 -6.99 -2.67 8.53
CA ARG A 49 -6.54 -3.92 7.91
C ARG A 49 -5.26 -3.74 7.09
N ALA A 50 -5.17 -2.67 6.31
CA ALA A 50 -3.98 -2.37 5.51
C ALA A 50 -2.79 -2.02 6.42
N ARG A 51 -3.01 -1.25 7.49
CA ARG A 51 -1.98 -0.95 8.49
C ARG A 51 -1.44 -2.22 9.15
N ASN A 52 -2.32 -3.13 9.56
CA ASN A 52 -1.91 -4.41 10.17
C ASN A 52 -1.12 -5.28 9.17
N ASN A 53 -1.58 -5.36 7.92
CA ASN A 53 -0.86 -6.09 6.87
C ASN A 53 0.52 -5.49 6.59
N TYR A 54 0.66 -4.17 6.58
CA TYR A 54 1.95 -3.50 6.40
C TYR A 54 2.92 -3.84 7.53
N LEU A 55 2.47 -3.74 8.79
CA LEU A 55 3.28 -4.06 9.96
C LEU A 55 3.69 -5.54 9.97
N PHE A 56 2.76 -6.44 9.61
CA PHE A 56 3.04 -7.86 9.44
C PHE A 56 4.10 -8.11 8.35
N ALA A 57 3.91 -7.56 7.15
CA ALA A 57 4.84 -7.73 6.03
C ALA A 57 6.24 -7.23 6.39
N ARG A 58 6.33 -6.07 7.04
CA ARG A 58 7.58 -5.46 7.50
C ARG A 58 8.30 -6.31 8.55
N ALA A 59 7.57 -6.93 9.47
CA ALA A 59 8.13 -7.85 10.47
C ALA A 59 8.62 -9.18 9.86
N MET A 60 8.03 -9.60 8.73
CA MET A 60 8.32 -10.88 8.07
C MET A 60 9.31 -10.76 6.89
N VAL A 61 9.95 -9.59 6.71
CA VAL A 61 11.02 -9.41 5.71
C VAL A 61 12.18 -10.35 6.01
N GLY A 62 12.67 -11.03 4.97
CA GLY A 62 13.73 -12.04 5.06
C GLY A 62 13.24 -13.42 5.53
N ARG A 63 11.96 -13.54 5.91
CA ARG A 63 11.35 -14.82 6.31
C ARG A 63 10.24 -15.26 5.36
N ASP A 64 9.25 -14.41 5.13
CA ASP A 64 8.14 -14.69 4.19
C ASP A 64 8.11 -13.71 3.01
N PHE A 65 8.68 -12.52 3.17
CA PHE A 65 8.73 -11.48 2.14
C PHE A 65 10.16 -11.05 1.83
N LEU A 66 10.39 -10.63 0.59
CA LEU A 66 11.61 -9.94 0.18
C LEU A 66 11.71 -8.55 0.84
N ALA A 67 12.91 -7.98 0.82
CA ALA A 67 13.11 -6.58 1.18
C ALA A 67 12.20 -5.70 0.29
N PRO A 68 11.46 -4.75 0.88
CA PRO A 68 10.45 -4.02 0.14
C PRO A 68 11.07 -3.15 -0.94
N ARG A 69 10.37 -3.01 -2.06
CA ARG A 69 10.80 -2.17 -3.19
C ARG A 69 9.73 -1.14 -3.51
N VAL A 70 10.19 0.06 -3.85
CA VAL A 70 9.32 1.11 -4.37
C VAL A 70 9.12 0.86 -5.87
N HIS A 71 7.86 0.88 -6.29
CA HIS A 71 7.43 0.82 -7.68
C HIS A 71 6.71 2.11 -8.00
N GLY A 72 7.08 2.75 -9.11
CA GLY A 72 6.33 3.86 -9.68
C GLY A 72 5.52 3.41 -10.89
N ALA A 73 4.51 4.19 -11.25
CA ALA A 73 3.89 4.14 -12.58
C ALA A 73 4.90 4.45 -13.69
#